data_AF-A0A1I4K650-F1
#
_entry.id   AF-A0A1I4K650-F1
#
_cell.length_a   1.000
_cell.length_b   1.000
_cell.length_c   1.000
_cell.angle_alpha   90.00
_cell.angle_beta   90.00
_cell.angle_gamma   90.00
#
_symmetry.space_group_name_H-M   'P 1'
#
loop_
_entity.id
_entity.type
_entity.pdbx_description
1 polymer ?
#
loop_
_entity_poly.entity_id
_entity_poly.type
_entity_poly.pdbx_seq_one_letter_code
_entity_poly.pdbx_strand_id
1 'polypeptide(L)'
;MRIALADDLPRVPISAFKSNPVRYLETGALVTNHGKVRAAFVPIAEPDDALDGVKAQLRLLARMSSPEDVADELAELSAGRDSEAVGDAR
;
A
#
# COMPACT_ATOMS: atom_id res chain seq x y z
N MET A 1 2.76 -7.38 17.06
CA MET A 1 2.48 -7.95 15.73
C MET A 1 3.18 -7.08 14.70
N ARG A 2 4.15 -7.59 13.93
CA ARG A 2 4.81 -6.81 12.87
C ARG A 2 3.89 -6.86 11.65
N ILE A 3 3.32 -5.72 11.26
CA ILE A 3 2.75 -5.58 9.92
C ILE A 3 3.94 -5.74 8.97
N ALA A 4 3.94 -6.79 8.15
CA ALA A 4 4.89 -6.88 7.05
C ALA A 4 4.62 -5.66 6.17
N LEU A 5 5.53 -4.69 6.18
CA LEU A 5 5.47 -3.57 5.25
C LEU A 5 5.46 -4.19 3.85
N ALA A 6 4.68 -3.60 2.93
CA ALA A 6 4.44 -4.19 1.61
C ALA A 6 5.75 -4.57 0.88
N ASP A 7 6.87 -3.93 1.21
CA ASP A 7 8.21 -4.17 0.68
C ASP A 7 8.80 -5.55 0.98
N ASP A 8 8.34 -6.23 2.05
CA ASP A 8 8.82 -7.56 2.44
C ASP A 8 8.04 -8.71 1.78
N LEU A 9 6.99 -8.40 1.01
CA LEU A 9 6.14 -9.41 0.37
C LEU A 9 6.77 -9.97 -0.91
N PRO A 10 6.54 -11.26 -1.23
CA PRO A 10 7.09 -11.88 -2.43
C PRO A 10 6.55 -11.19 -3.70
N ARG A 11 7.44 -10.87 -4.62
CA ARG A 11 7.10 -10.31 -5.93
C ARG A 11 6.66 -11.43 -6.87
N VAL A 12 5.40 -11.39 -7.30
CA VAL A 12 4.77 -12.42 -8.13
C VAL A 12 4.37 -11.84 -9.48
N PRO A 13 4.77 -12.42 -10.62
CA PRO A 13 4.26 -12.00 -11.93
C PRO A 13 2.75 -12.16 -12.04
N ILE A 14 2.06 -11.23 -12.71
CA ILE A 14 0.60 -11.30 -12.87
C ILE A 14 0.12 -12.60 -13.52
N SER A 15 0.92 -13.21 -14.39
CA SER A 15 0.64 -14.53 -14.97
C SER A 15 0.62 -15.65 -13.93
N ALA A 16 1.59 -15.65 -13.00
CA ALA A 16 1.68 -16.61 -11.91
C ALA A 16 0.61 -16.36 -10.84
N PHE A 17 0.28 -15.10 -10.56
CA PHE A 17 -0.81 -14.76 -9.64
C PHE A 17 -2.16 -15.26 -10.18
N LYS A 18 -2.43 -15.05 -11.47
CA LYS A 18 -3.70 -15.46 -12.11
C LYS A 18 -3.87 -16.97 -12.18
N SER A 19 -2.80 -17.75 -12.25
CA SER A 19 -2.90 -19.22 -12.32
C SER A 19 -3.27 -19.86 -10.98
N ASN A 20 -2.96 -19.21 -9.85
CA ASN A 20 -3.37 -19.66 -8.52
C ASN A 20 -3.48 -18.49 -7.52
N PRO A 21 -4.55 -17.70 -7.57
CA PRO A 21 -4.69 -16.51 -6.73
C PRO A 21 -4.85 -16.85 -5.24
N VAL A 22 -5.54 -17.95 -4.91
CA VAL A 22 -5.84 -18.36 -3.52
C VAL A 22 -4.57 -18.51 -2.70
N ARG A 23 -3.56 -19.20 -3.26
CA ARG A 23 -2.25 -19.38 -2.62
C ARG A 23 -1.62 -18.07 -2.17
N TYR A 24 -1.74 -17.02 -2.97
CA TYR A 24 -1.10 -15.73 -2.71
C TYR A 24 -1.96 -14.79 -1.87
N LEU A 25 -3.28 -15.02 -1.79
CA LEU A 25 -4.16 -14.28 -0.89
C LEU A 25 -3.95 -14.70 0.58
N GLU A 26 -3.61 -15.96 0.81
CA GLU A 26 -3.30 -16.49 2.15
C GLU A 26 -1.93 -16.03 2.67
N THR A 27 -0.91 -15.96 1.80
CA THR A 27 0.46 -15.59 2.20
C THR A 27 0.79 -14.11 2.00
N GLY A 28 0.03 -13.43 1.15
CA GLY A 28 0.35 -12.10 0.63
C GLY A 28 1.28 -12.16 -0.58
N ALA A 29 1.19 -11.13 -1.42
CA ALA A 29 2.04 -10.95 -2.59
C ALA A 29 2.03 -9.52 -3.15
N LEU A 30 3.17 -9.09 -3.68
CA LEU A 30 3.25 -7.94 -4.59
C LEU A 30 3.07 -8.43 -6.03
N VAL A 31 1.93 -8.12 -6.65
CA VAL A 31 1.68 -8.49 -8.04
C VAL A 31 2.36 -7.50 -8.97
N THR A 32 3.21 -8.05 -9.83
CA THR A 32 4.02 -7.30 -10.79
C THR A 32 3.52 -7.50 -12.21
N ASN A 33 3.57 -6.44 -13.01
CA ASN A 33 3.38 -6.50 -14.45
C ASN A 33 4.59 -5.84 -15.13
N HIS A 34 5.29 -6.59 -15.98
CA HIS A 34 6.58 -6.18 -16.57
C HIS A 34 7.58 -5.65 -15.53
N GLY A 35 7.72 -6.36 -14.39
CA GLY A 35 8.64 -6.02 -13.31
C GLY A 35 8.20 -4.86 -12.39
N LYS A 36 7.14 -4.12 -12.74
CA LYS A 36 6.60 -3.02 -11.92
C LYS A 36 5.48 -3.52 -11.02
N VAL A 37 5.48 -3.15 -9.75
CA VAL A 37 4.40 -3.46 -8.80
C VAL A 37 3.14 -2.72 -9.23
N ARG A 38 2.03 -3.44 -9.37
CA ARG A 38 0.71 -2.89 -9.75
C ARG A 38 -0.34 -3.04 -8.66
N ALA A 39 -0.20 -4.06 -7.82
CA ALA A 39 -1.08 -4.31 -6.71
C ALA A 39 -0.32 -5.03 -5.59
N ALA A 40 -0.74 -4.80 -4.35
CA ALA A 40 -0.29 -5.54 -3.19
C ALA A 40 -1.51 -6.25 -2.58
N PHE A 41 -1.36 -7.54 -2.31
CA PHE A 41 -2.34 -8.33 -1.58
C PHE A 41 -1.73 -8.68 -0.24
N VAL A 42 -2.35 -8.19 0.83
CA VAL A 42 -1.90 -8.42 2.20
C VAL A 42 -2.98 -9.27 2.88
N PRO A 43 -2.61 -10.41 3.50
CA PRO A 43 -3.56 -11.19 4.26
C PRO A 43 -4.11 -10.32 5.38
N ILE A 44 -5.44 -10.28 5.49
CA ILE A 44 -6.08 -9.63 6.63
C ILE A 44 -5.89 -10.59 7.80
N ALA A 45 -5.01 -10.23 8.74
CA ALA A 45 -4.92 -10.92 10.02
C ALA A 45 -6.28 -10.83 10.75
N GLU A 46 -6.50 -11.70 11.74
CA GLU A 46 -7.72 -11.70 12.57
C GLU A 46 -8.17 -10.29 12.96
N PRO A 47 -9.48 -10.06 13.12
CA PRO A 47 -10.04 -8.75 13.43
C PRO A 47 -9.26 -8.11 14.58
N ASP A 48 -8.53 -7.06 14.24
CA ASP A 48 -7.76 -6.28 15.20
C ASP A 48 -8.73 -5.31 15.88
N ASP A 49 -9.06 -5.56 17.14
CA ASP A 49 -9.94 -4.72 17.94
C ASP A 49 -9.47 -3.25 18.00
N ALA A 50 -8.18 -3.00 17.76
CA ALA A 50 -7.63 -1.64 17.69
C ALA A 50 -7.93 -0.94 16.35
N LEU A 51 -8.21 -1.68 15.27
CA LEU A 51 -8.41 -1.13 13.93
C LEU A 51 -9.61 -0.18 13.85
N ASP A 52 -10.69 -0.49 14.57
CA ASP A 52 -11.87 0.38 14.59
C ASP A 52 -11.58 1.70 15.33
N GLY A 53 -10.77 1.66 16.38
CA GLY A 53 -10.26 2.84 17.07
C GLY A 53 -9.39 3.71 16.16
N VAL A 54 -8.45 3.11 15.44
CA VAL A 54 -7.58 3.82 14.48
C VAL A 54 -8.40 4.41 13.33
N LYS A 55 -9.36 3.67 12.76
CA LYS A 55 -10.27 4.20 11.74
C LYS A 55 -11.10 5.38 12.24
N ALA A 56 -11.59 5.31 13.48
CA ALA A 56 -12.33 6.41 14.09
C ALA A 56 -11.46 7.67 14.25
N GLN A 57 -10.21 7.51 14.72
CA GLN A 57 -9.24 8.60 14.82
C GLN A 57 -8.91 9.22 13.45
N LEU A 58 -8.66 8.40 12.43
CA LEU A 58 -8.39 8.89 11.07
C LEU A 58 -9.58 9.64 10.47
N ARG A 59 -10.82 9.16 10.71
CA ARG A 59 -12.03 9.88 10.28
C ARG A 59 -12.21 11.21 10.99
N LEU A 60 -11.84 11.29 12.27
CA LEU A 60 -11.88 12.54 13.03
C LEU A 60 -10.85 13.52 12.47
N LEU A 61 -9.60 13.08 12.27
CA LEU A 61 -8.54 13.90 11.66
C LEU A 61 -8.95 14.40 10.27
N ALA A 62 -9.49 13.53 9.42
CA ALA A 62 -9.97 13.90 8.09
C ALA A 62 -11.13 14.92 8.10
N ARG A 63 -11.88 15.02 9.20
CA ARG A 63 -12.92 16.03 9.39
C ARG A 63 -12.39 17.36 9.94
N MET A 64 -11.23 17.34 10.58
CA MET A 64 -10.59 18.52 11.15
C MET A 64 -9.70 19.23 10.14
N SER A 65 -9.16 18.51 9.17
CA SER A 65 -8.42 19.09 8.04
C SER A 65 -9.37 19.70 7.02
N SER A 66 -9.06 20.88 6.51
CA SER A 66 -9.80 21.42 5.37
C SER A 66 -9.45 20.63 4.10
N PRO A 67 -10.37 20.49 3.13
CA PRO A 67 -10.07 19.85 1.86
C PRO A 67 -8.89 20.50 1.10
N GLU A 68 -8.65 21.80 1.32
CA GLU A 68 -7.50 22.53 0.73
C GLU A 68 -6.19 22.08 1.37
N ASP A 69 -6.11 22.01 2.71
CA ASP A 69 -4.89 21.55 3.41
C ASP A 69 -4.50 20.12 3.00
N VAL A 70 -5.50 19.25 2.79
CA VAL A 70 -5.26 17.88 2.32
C VAL A 70 -4.76 17.85 0.87
N ALA A 71 -5.29 18.74 0.01
CA ALA A 71 -4.86 18.83 -1.38
C ALA A 71 -3.43 19.37 -1.51
N ASP A 72 -3.07 20.36 -0.70
CA ASP A 72 -1.73 20.95 -0.65
C ASP A 72 -0.70 19.93 -0.16
N GLU A 73 -0.98 19.23 0.95
CA GLU A 73 -0.11 18.17 1.47
C GLU A 73 0.07 17.03 0.44
N LEU A 74 -1.02 16.62 -0.24
CA LEU A 74 -0.94 15.60 -1.30
C LEU A 74 -0.09 16.07 -2.48
N ALA A 75 -0.16 17.35 -2.85
CA ALA A 75 0.65 17.92 -3.91
C ALA A 75 2.14 17.94 -3.52
N GLU A 76 2.46 18.33 -2.28
CA GLU A 76 3.83 18.32 -1.74
C GLU A 76 4.41 16.89 -1.68
N LEU A 77 3.66 15.92 -1.15
CA LEU A 77 4.07 14.52 -1.10
C LEU A 77 4.26 13.93 -2.51
N SER A 78 3.41 14.29 -3.47
CA SER A 78 3.56 13.87 -4.86
C SER A 78 4.81 14.45 -5.51
N ALA A 79 5.11 15.73 -5.27
CA ALA A 79 6.32 16.39 -5.76
C ALA A 79 7.59 15.77 -5.16
N GLY A 80 7.56 15.41 -3.88
CA GLY A 80 8.63 14.66 -3.21
C GLY A 80 8.89 13.29 -3.84
N ARG A 81 7.83 12.52 -4.12
CA ARG A 81 7.95 11.18 -4.72
C ARG A 81 8.56 11.17 -6.11
N ASP A 82 8.25 12.17 -6.94
CA ASP A 82 8.82 12.28 -8.29
C ASP A 82 10.31 12.67 -8.27
N SER A 83 10.77 13.38 -7.22
CA SER A 83 12.19 13.68 -7.03
C SER A 83 13.03 12.46 -6.61
N GLU A 84 12.45 11.51 -5.88
CA GLU A 84 13.10 10.24 -5.53
C GLU A 84 13.11 9.22 -6.68
N ALA A 85 12.24 9.38 -7.69
CA ALA A 85 12.19 8.49 -8.86
C ALA A 85 13.34 8.71 -9.86
N VAL A 86 14.11 9.80 -9.73
CA VAL A 86 15.30 10.10 -10.55
C VAL A 86 16.55 9.49 -9.92
N GLY A 87 16.49 8.20 -9.60
CA GLY A 87 17.59 7.40 -9.05
C GLY A 87 18.08 6.36 -10.05
N ASP A 88 19.12 6.73 -10.79
CA ASP A 88 20.10 5.93 -11.55
C ASP A 88 19.59 4.85 -12.53
N ALA A 89 19.48 5.24 -13.81
CA ALA A 89 19.60 4.31 -14.92
C ALA A 89 21.04 4.34 -15.44
N ARG A 90 21.87 3.43 -14.91
CA ARG A 90 23.13 2.99 -15.52
C ARG A 90 23.06 1.52 -15.88
#